data_AF-A0A6A5URX8-F1
#
_entry.id   AF-A0A6A5URX8-F1
#
_cell.length_a   1.000
_cell.length_b   1.000
_cell.length_c   1.000
_cell.angle_alpha   90.00
_cell.angle_beta   90.00
_cell.angle_gamma   90.00
#
_symmetry.space_group_name_H-M   'P 1'
#
loop_
_entity.id
_entity.type
_entity.pdbx_description
1 polymer ?
#
loop_
_entity_poly.entity_id
_entity_poly.type
_entity_poly.pdbx_seq_one_letter_code
_entity_poly.pdbx_strand_id
1 'polypeptide(L)'
;TCPGTDNGQYGTYDRKEYTSNQVQAAVMIGVDLIKRGKTIGARQFPHAYRRLERLPFPCGNDNFEFPILTNGNRYAGEPVEAIPDRVVFEVKKKGKKDYIPCGVMRHRPNAGFLLCP
;
A
#
# COMPACT_ATOMS: atom_id res chain seq x y z
N THR A 1 12.98 1.84 1.56
CA THR A 1 13.29 2.33 0.20
C THR A 1 12.68 1.44 -0.86
N CYS A 2 11.82 1.98 -1.71
CA CYS A 2 11.39 1.29 -2.92
C CYS A 2 12.43 1.46 -4.04
N PRO A 3 12.90 0.38 -4.69
CA PRO A 3 13.82 0.45 -5.81
C PRO A 3 13.15 1.10 -7.03
N GLY A 4 13.94 1.67 -7.92
CA GLY A 4 13.42 2.13 -9.21
C GLY A 4 12.90 0.96 -10.05
N THR A 5 11.83 1.17 -10.80
CA THR A 5 11.22 0.15 -11.68
C THR A 5 10.81 0.75 -13.00
N ASP A 6 11.05 0.04 -14.10
CA ASP A 6 10.55 0.42 -15.41
C ASP A 6 9.34 -0.46 -15.81
N ASN A 7 8.12 0.03 -15.54
CA ASN A 7 6.89 -0.72 -15.77
C ASN A 7 6.33 -0.51 -17.20
N GLY A 8 7.15 -0.05 -18.14
CA GLY A 8 6.79 0.13 -19.55
C GLY A 8 5.64 1.12 -19.73
N GLN A 9 4.53 0.68 -20.31
CA GLN A 9 3.35 1.52 -20.55
C GLN A 9 2.74 2.13 -19.27
N TYR A 10 3.04 1.54 -18.11
CA TYR A 10 2.57 2.04 -16.80
C TYR A 10 3.56 3.02 -16.15
N GLY A 11 4.65 3.36 -16.82
CA GLY A 11 5.62 4.37 -16.41
C GLY A 11 6.90 3.82 -15.80
N THR A 12 7.93 4.64 -15.84
CA THR A 12 9.20 4.43 -15.14
C THR A 12 9.16 5.21 -13.82
N TYR A 13 9.50 4.53 -12.73
CA TYR A 13 9.42 5.06 -11.38
C TYR A 13 10.80 5.08 -10.74
N ASP A 14 11.24 6.25 -10.33
CA ASP A 14 12.51 6.41 -9.62
C ASP A 14 12.49 5.75 -8.25
N ARG A 15 13.69 5.45 -7.73
CA ARG A 15 13.90 5.00 -6.35
C ARG A 15 13.20 5.98 -5.40
N LYS A 16 12.36 5.46 -4.50
CA LYS A 16 11.60 6.29 -3.55
C LYS A 16 11.86 5.88 -2.12
N GLU A 17 12.18 6.86 -1.29
CA GLU A 17 12.20 6.69 0.17
C GLU A 17 10.94 7.30 0.76
N TYR A 18 10.29 6.52 1.63
CA TYR A 18 9.16 6.96 2.42
C TYR A 18 9.60 7.09 3.86
N THR A 19 9.25 8.21 4.48
CA THR A 19 9.41 8.36 5.93
C THR A 19 8.37 7.52 6.66
N SER A 20 8.66 7.15 7.90
CA SER A 20 7.70 6.43 8.75
C SER A 20 6.37 7.18 8.87
N ASN A 21 6.39 8.52 8.87
CA ASN A 21 5.19 9.35 8.92
C ASN A 21 4.34 9.24 7.65
N GLN A 22 4.96 9.15 6.46
CA GLN A 22 4.22 8.96 5.21
C GLN A 22 3.54 7.59 5.16
N VAL A 23 4.28 6.55 5.55
CA VAL A 23 3.73 5.18 5.66
C VAL A 23 2.57 5.15 6.65
N GLN A 24 2.77 5.71 7.84
CA GLN A 24 1.75 5.74 8.88
C GLN A 24 0.52 6.55 8.45
N ALA A 25 0.69 7.69 7.78
CA ALA A 25 -0.42 8.48 7.26
C ALA A 25 -1.28 7.69 6.26
N ALA A 26 -0.64 6.99 5.31
CA ALA A 26 -1.35 6.15 4.34
C ALA A 26 -2.10 5.00 5.03
N VAL A 27 -1.45 4.31 5.98
CA VAL A 27 -2.08 3.24 6.76
C VAL A 27 -3.29 3.76 7.57
N MET A 28 -3.18 4.92 8.22
CA MET A 28 -4.28 5.50 8.99
C MET A 28 -5.52 5.80 8.14
N ILE A 29 -5.34 6.23 6.89
CA ILE A 29 -6.45 6.45 5.96
C ILE A 29 -7.15 5.12 5.64
N GLY A 30 -6.38 4.08 5.30
CA GLY A 30 -6.93 2.75 5.07
C GLY A 30 -7.69 2.22 6.29
N VAL A 31 -7.11 2.37 7.49
CA VAL A 31 -7.75 1.94 8.73
C VAL A 31 -9.05 2.69 9.01
N ASP A 32 -9.11 4.00 8.78
CA ASP A 32 -10.35 4.79 8.91
C ASP A 32 -11.44 4.29 7.96
N LEU A 33 -11.08 4.03 6.69
CA LEU A 33 -12.00 3.50 5.69
C LEU A 33 -12.57 2.14 6.10
N ILE A 34 -11.72 1.22 6.59
CA ILE A 34 -12.17 -0.09 7.09
C ILE A 34 -13.12 0.06 8.27
N LYS A 35 -12.79 0.91 9.26
CA LYS A 35 -13.65 1.17 10.43
C LYS A 35 -15.02 1.73 10.05
N ARG A 36 -15.09 2.49 8.95
CA ARG A 36 -16.32 3.07 8.41
C ARG A 36 -17.04 2.15 7.43
N GLY A 37 -16.50 0.97 7.13
CA GLY A 37 -17.04 0.05 6.12
C GLY A 37 -17.03 0.66 4.71
N LYS A 38 -16.01 1.46 4.37
CA LYS A 38 -15.90 2.17 3.10
C LYS A 38 -14.65 1.78 2.32
N THR A 39 -14.72 2.00 1.02
CA THR A 39 -13.58 1.94 0.10
C THR A 39 -13.60 3.13 -0.85
N ILE A 40 -12.47 3.46 -1.46
CA ILE A 40 -12.32 4.56 -2.42
C ILE A 40 -11.57 4.11 -3.68
N GLY A 41 -11.77 4.86 -4.77
CA GLY A 41 -11.18 4.58 -6.08
C GLY A 41 -11.79 3.38 -6.80
N ALA A 42 -11.50 3.26 -8.09
CA ALA A 42 -12.06 2.21 -8.95
C ALA A 42 -11.67 0.79 -8.50
N ARG A 43 -10.55 0.65 -7.80
CA ARG A 43 -10.06 -0.63 -7.26
C ARG A 43 -10.54 -0.93 -5.84
N GLN A 44 -11.35 -0.06 -5.24
CA GLN A 44 -11.95 -0.25 -3.91
C GLN A 44 -10.92 -0.40 -2.78
N PHE A 45 -10.01 0.57 -2.65
CA PHE A 45 -9.04 0.58 -1.56
C PHE A 45 -9.62 1.11 -0.23
N PRO A 46 -9.17 0.60 0.93
CA PRO A 46 -8.30 -0.55 1.07
C PRO A 46 -9.06 -1.85 0.80
N HIS A 47 -8.34 -2.85 0.30
CA HIS A 47 -8.85 -4.20 0.13
C HIS A 47 -7.83 -5.22 0.64
N ALA A 48 -8.25 -6.47 0.77
CA ALA A 48 -7.39 -7.55 1.21
C ALA A 48 -6.19 -7.71 0.26
N TYR A 49 -5.00 -7.86 0.84
CA TYR A 49 -3.78 -8.16 0.11
C TYR A 49 -3.71 -9.67 -0.18
N ARG A 50 -3.66 -10.05 -1.46
CA ARG A 50 -3.77 -11.45 -1.91
C ARG A 50 -2.49 -12.30 -1.76
N ARG A 51 -1.35 -11.70 -1.43
CA ARG A 51 -0.06 -12.39 -1.20
C ARG A 51 0.41 -13.35 -2.31
N LEU A 52 0.09 -13.06 -3.57
CA LEU A 52 0.44 -13.96 -4.68
C LEU A 52 1.96 -14.16 -4.79
N GLU A 53 2.73 -13.12 -4.45
CA GLU A 53 4.18 -13.07 -4.52
C GLU A 53 4.88 -13.54 -3.24
N ARG A 54 4.13 -13.88 -2.18
CA ARG A 54 4.65 -14.32 -0.86
C ARG A 54 5.73 -13.39 -0.28
N LEU A 55 5.57 -12.07 -0.45
CA LEU A 55 6.51 -11.09 0.12
C LEU A 55 6.61 -11.24 1.66
N PRO A 56 7.82 -11.18 2.24
CA PRO A 56 8.09 -11.53 3.63
C PRO A 56 7.74 -10.39 4.60
N PHE A 57 6.48 -9.97 4.62
CA PHE A 57 6.00 -8.95 5.55
C PHE A 57 5.93 -9.49 6.99
N PRO A 58 6.35 -8.71 8.01
CA PRO A 58 6.35 -9.11 9.43
C PRO A 58 4.95 -9.03 10.08
N CYS A 59 3.92 -9.50 9.37
CA CYS A 59 2.52 -9.44 9.79
C CYS A 59 1.83 -10.80 9.69
N GLY A 60 0.69 -10.93 10.38
CA GLY A 60 -0.18 -12.09 10.32
C GLY A 60 -0.86 -12.27 8.96
N ASN A 61 -1.99 -12.96 8.93
CA ASN A 61 -2.69 -13.35 7.68
C ASN A 61 -3.73 -12.32 7.19
N ASP A 62 -4.28 -11.49 8.07
CA ASP A 62 -5.36 -10.53 7.76
C ASP A 62 -4.82 -9.17 7.29
N ASN A 63 -4.12 -9.16 6.14
CA ASN A 63 -3.50 -7.95 5.62
C ASN A 63 -4.36 -7.24 4.58
N PHE A 64 -4.29 -5.92 4.59
CA PHE A 64 -4.86 -5.01 3.62
C PHE A 64 -3.76 -4.25 2.90
N GLU A 65 -4.06 -3.81 1.67
CA GLU A 65 -3.21 -2.90 0.91
C GLU A 65 -3.91 -1.56 0.65
N PHE A 66 -3.13 -0.49 0.61
CA PHE A 66 -3.62 0.86 0.30
C PHE A 66 -2.56 1.67 -0.46
N PRO A 67 -2.91 2.53 -1.44
CA PRO A 67 -1.94 3.29 -2.19
C PRO A 67 -1.18 4.30 -1.33
N ILE A 68 0.11 4.48 -1.64
CA ILE A 68 0.94 5.57 -1.13
C ILE A 68 1.53 6.32 -2.32
N LEU A 69 1.36 7.64 -2.31
CA LEU A 69 1.79 8.49 -3.42
C LEU A 69 3.24 8.93 -3.24
N THR A 70 4.00 8.92 -4.34
CA THR A 70 5.40 9.35 -4.38
C THR A 70 5.57 10.85 -4.14
N ASN A 71 4.54 11.66 -4.41
CA ASN A 71 4.53 13.12 -4.16
C ASN A 71 4.23 13.50 -2.70
N GLY A 72 3.92 12.53 -1.82
CA GLY A 72 3.61 12.77 -0.41
C GLY A 72 2.17 13.22 -0.13
N ASN A 73 1.34 13.36 -1.15
CA ASN A 73 -0.09 13.60 -0.98
C ASN A 73 -0.81 12.36 -0.45
N ARG A 74 -2.05 12.54 -0.03
CA ARG A 74 -2.93 11.46 0.43
C ARG A 74 -3.73 10.91 -0.75
N TYR A 75 -3.79 9.58 -0.86
CA TYR A 75 -4.64 8.92 -1.86
C TYR A 75 -6.11 9.23 -1.59
N ALA A 76 -6.82 9.72 -2.59
CA ALA A 76 -8.20 10.18 -2.49
C ALA A 76 -9.16 9.47 -3.47
N GLY A 77 -8.68 8.47 -4.21
CA GLY A 77 -9.48 7.67 -5.14
C GLY A 77 -9.13 7.89 -6.61
N GLU A 78 -8.05 8.61 -6.89
CA GLU A 78 -7.54 8.83 -8.23
C GLU A 78 -7.12 7.50 -8.93
N PRO A 79 -7.02 7.49 -10.27
CA PRO A 79 -6.50 6.35 -11.02
C PRO A 79 -5.14 5.88 -10.47
N VAL A 80 -5.01 4.58 -10.24
CA VAL A 80 -3.83 3.98 -9.58
C VAL A 80 -2.82 3.39 -10.56
N GLU A 81 -3.10 3.45 -11.86
CA GLU A 81 -2.23 2.97 -12.94
C GLU A 81 -0.85 3.64 -12.90
N ALA A 82 -0.83 4.92 -12.50
CA ALA A 82 0.38 5.73 -12.33
C ALA A 82 0.91 5.75 -10.88
N ILE A 83 0.31 4.95 -9.98
CA ILE A 83 0.71 4.88 -8.56
C ILE A 83 1.30 3.49 -8.33
N PRO A 84 2.63 3.37 -8.23
CA PRO A 84 3.27 2.06 -8.20
C PRO A 84 3.26 1.43 -6.80
N ASP A 85 3.10 2.25 -5.75
CA ASP A 85 3.41 1.83 -4.38
C ASP A 85 2.15 1.60 -3.54
N ARG A 86 2.23 0.59 -2.67
CA ARG A 86 1.19 0.24 -1.71
C ARG A 86 1.81 0.08 -0.32
N VAL A 87 1.15 0.61 0.70
CA VAL A 87 1.39 0.17 2.08
C VAL A 87 0.63 -1.13 2.33
N VAL A 88 1.24 -2.03 3.08
CA VAL A 88 0.58 -3.23 3.59
C VAL A 88 0.45 -3.09 5.10
N PHE A 89 -0.73 -3.41 5.62
CA PHE A 89 -1.00 -3.33 7.06
C PHE A 89 -2.01 -4.40 7.48
N GLU A 90 -1.91 -4.84 8.72
CA GLU A 90 -2.87 -5.76 9.35
C GLU A 90 -3.87 -4.95 10.19
N VAL A 91 -5.15 -5.32 10.17
CA VAL A 91 -6.17 -4.76 11.08
C VAL A 91 -6.56 -5.81 12.11
N LYS A 92 -6.40 -5.49 13.40
CA LYS A 92 -6.80 -6.38 14.49
C LYS A 92 -8.30 -6.25 14.77
N LYS A 93 -8.96 -7.36 15.14
CA LYS A 93 -10.41 -7.37 15.37
C LYS A 93 -10.88 -6.71 16.70
N LYS A 94 -9.99 -6.20 17.59
CA LYS A 94 -10.36 -5.59 18.89
C LYS A 94 -9.32 -4.61 19.50
N GLY A 95 -9.74 -3.35 19.74
CA GLY A 95 -8.99 -2.34 20.52
C GLY A 95 -8.91 -0.90 19.93
N LYS A 96 -8.44 0.07 20.74
CA LYS A 96 -8.38 1.50 20.36
C LYS A 96 -7.25 1.86 19.37
N LYS A 97 -6.33 0.94 19.05
CA LYS A 97 -5.29 1.07 18.01
C LYS A 97 -5.05 -0.30 17.36
N ASP A 98 -5.92 -0.63 16.41
CA ASP A 98 -6.04 -1.97 15.84
C ASP A 98 -5.35 -2.13 14.50
N TYR A 99 -4.13 -1.63 14.35
CA TYR A 99 -3.40 -1.91 13.12
C TYR A 99 -1.89 -2.06 13.33
N ILE A 100 -1.28 -2.86 12.47
CA ILE A 100 0.18 -3.04 12.37
C ILE A 100 0.60 -2.64 10.94
N PRO A 101 1.40 -1.57 10.75
CA PRO A 101 2.08 -1.34 9.49
C PRO A 101 3.06 -2.48 9.20
N CYS A 102 2.90 -3.15 8.07
CA CYS A 102 3.74 -4.29 7.68
C CYS A 102 4.93 -3.88 6.83
N GLY A 103 4.74 -2.89 5.97
CA GLY A 103 5.78 -2.43 5.07
C GLY A 103 5.18 -1.79 3.81
N VAL A 104 6.05 -1.58 2.83
CA VAL A 104 5.70 -1.01 1.54
C VAL A 104 6.08 -1.99 0.44
N MET A 105 5.25 -2.09 -0.59
CA MET A 105 5.56 -2.80 -1.82
C MET A 105 5.38 -1.90 -3.03
N ARG A 106 6.10 -2.24 -4.10
CA ARG A 106 6.07 -1.55 -5.38
C ARG A 106 5.67 -2.51 -6.49
N HIS A 107 4.82 -2.05 -7.40
CA HIS A 107 4.56 -2.77 -8.64
C HIS A 107 5.83 -2.89 -9.48
N ARG A 108 6.13 -4.13 -9.88
CA ARG A 108 7.24 -4.46 -10.78
C ARG A 108 6.73 -4.67 -12.21
N PRO A 109 7.63 -4.74 -13.20
CA PRO A 109 7.26 -5.07 -14.57
C PRO A 109 6.57 -6.44 -14.62
N ASN A 110 5.52 -6.61 -15.43
CA ASN A 110 4.74 -7.85 -15.56
C ASN A 110 3.81 -8.21 -14.38
N ALA A 111 3.13 -7.21 -13.82
CA ALA A 111 1.94 -7.38 -12.96
C ALA A 111 2.15 -8.06 -11.58
N GLY A 112 3.31 -7.88 -10.96
CA GLY A 112 3.55 -8.33 -9.59
C GLY A 112 4.02 -7.23 -8.65
N PHE A 113 4.35 -7.61 -7.42
CA PHE A 113 4.95 -6.73 -6.43
C PHE A 113 6.37 -7.17 -6.03
N LEU A 114 7.17 -6.19 -5.62
CA LEU A 114 8.42 -6.38 -4.89
C LEU A 114 8.34 -5.67 -3.54
N LEU A 115 9.07 -6.18 -2.55
CA LEU A 115 9.19 -5.55 -1.24
C LEU A 115 10.06 -4.29 -1.35
N CYS A 116 9.65 -3.20 -0.70
CA CYS A 116 10.50 -2.04 -0.46
C CYS A 116 11.18 -2.22 0.91
N PRO A 117 12.50 -2.50 0.98
CA PRO A 117 13.21 -2.76 2.24
C PRO A 117 13.22 -1.58 3.21
#